data_AF-U5Q880-F1
#
_entry.id   AF-U5Q880-F1
#
_cell.length_a   1.000
_cell.length_b   1.000
_cell.length_c   1.000
_cell.angle_alpha   90.00
_cell.angle_beta   90.00
_cell.angle_gamma   90.00
#
_symmetry.space_group_name_H-M   'P 1'
#
loop_
_entity.id
_entity.type
_entity.pdbx_description
1 polymer ?
#
loop_
_entity_poly.entity_id
_entity_poly.type
_entity_poly.pdbx_seq_one_letter_code
_entity_poly.pdbx_strand_id
1 'polypeptide(L)'
;MTIQGEKLNRYGFIVDPASNKLEIKAAVEEMYGVKVLEVNTARYHGKRKSRFTKAGLLSGRANHYKKAFVTLAGEDKIDFYSNI
;
A
#
# COMPACT_ATOMS: atom_id res chain seq x y z
N MET A 1 7.75 7.30 12.30
CA MET A 1 6.40 7.15 11.72
C MET A 1 6.21 8.20 10.62
N THR A 2 5.32 7.96 9.67
CA THR A 2 5.10 8.86 8.53
C THR A 2 4.21 10.03 8.96
N ILE A 3 4.48 11.26 8.49
CA ILE A 3 3.72 12.49 8.81
C ILE A 3 2.19 12.31 8.61
N GLN A 4 1.78 11.50 7.63
CA GLN A 4 0.38 11.21 7.33
C GLN A 4 -0.29 10.25 8.33
N GLY A 5 0.47 9.33 8.93
CA GLY A 5 -0.05 8.38 9.91
C GLY A 5 -0.33 9.05 11.25
N GLU A 6 0.59 9.90 11.72
CA GLU A 6 0.47 10.57 13.02
C GLU A 6 -0.57 11.68 13.04
N LYS A 7 -0.77 12.40 11.92
CA LYS A 7 -1.68 13.56 11.85
C LYS A 7 -3.07 13.22 11.34
N LEU A 8 -3.21 12.20 10.49
CA LEU A 8 -4.45 11.93 9.74
C LEU A 8 -4.94 10.48 9.87
N ASN A 9 -4.34 9.67 10.77
CA ASN A 9 -4.66 8.24 10.95
C ASN A 9 -4.78 7.47 9.62
N ARG A 10 -3.85 7.78 8.71
CA ARG A 10 -3.83 7.24 7.35
C ARG A 10 -2.68 6.25 7.18
N TYR A 11 -3.03 5.04 6.78
CA TYR A 11 -2.12 3.94 6.58
C TYR A 11 -1.99 3.57 5.10
N GLY A 12 -0.79 3.17 4.68
CA GLY A 12 -0.49 2.85 3.30
C GLY A 12 -0.26 1.35 3.13
N PHE A 13 -1.00 0.72 2.21
CA PHE A 13 -0.87 -0.69 1.86
C PHE A 13 -0.46 -0.86 0.40
N ILE A 14 0.32 -1.90 0.12
CA ILE A 14 0.53 -2.39 -1.24
C ILE A 14 -0.54 -3.45 -1.48
N VAL A 15 -1.34 -3.25 -2.52
CA VAL A 15 -2.48 -4.10 -2.86
C VAL A 15 -2.41 -4.53 -4.32
N ASP A 16 -3.21 -5.53 -4.67
CA ASP A 16 -3.29 -6.02 -6.04
C ASP A 16 -3.82 -4.91 -7.00
N PRO A 17 -3.17 -4.71 -8.16
CA PRO A 17 -3.64 -3.81 -9.21
C PRO A 17 -5.07 -4.06 -9.71
N ALA A 18 -5.65 -5.24 -9.52
CA ALA A 18 -7.01 -5.61 -9.87
C ALA A 18 -8.05 -5.25 -8.79
N SER A 19 -7.68 -5.16 -7.50
CA SER A 19 -8.65 -5.00 -6.41
C SER A 19 -9.42 -3.67 -6.41
N ASN A 20 -10.69 -3.73 -6.02
CA ASN A 20 -11.54 -2.54 -5.87
C ASN A 20 -11.44 -1.92 -4.48
N LYS A 21 -11.88 -0.67 -4.33
CA LYS A 21 -11.87 0.03 -3.02
C LYS A 21 -12.75 -0.67 -1.97
N LEU A 22 -13.87 -1.26 -2.39
CA LEU A 22 -14.79 -1.98 -1.51
C LEU A 22 -14.15 -3.26 -0.95
N GLU A 23 -13.47 -4.01 -1.82
CA GLU A 23 -12.72 -5.22 -1.44
C GLU A 23 -11.57 -4.88 -0.47
N ILE A 24 -10.79 -3.83 -0.78
CA ILE A 24 -9.70 -3.37 0.08
C ILE A 24 -10.23 -2.95 1.45
N LYS A 25 -11.38 -2.26 1.48
CA LYS A 25 -12.03 -1.87 2.73
C LYS A 25 -12.40 -3.10 3.56
N ALA A 26 -13.13 -4.05 2.97
CA ALA A 26 -13.56 -5.26 3.67
C ALA A 26 -12.38 -6.08 4.19
N ALA A 27 -11.35 -6.29 3.37
CA ALA A 27 -10.16 -7.04 3.76
C ALA A 27 -9.39 -6.39 4.93
N VAL A 28 -9.27 -5.07 4.93
CA VAL A 28 -8.59 -4.35 6.04
C VAL A 28 -9.42 -4.38 7.32
N GLU A 29 -10.75 -4.20 7.23
CA GLU A 29 -11.65 -4.30 8.39
C GLU A 29 -11.61 -5.73 8.99
N GLU A 30 -11.57 -6.77 8.15
CA GLU A 30 -11.53 -8.17 8.59
C GLU A 30 -10.18 -8.57 9.20
N MET A 31 -9.06 -8.24 8.53
CA MET A 31 -7.73 -8.67 8.97
C MET A 31 -7.26 -7.97 10.25
N TYR A 32 -7.67 -6.72 10.45
CA TYR A 32 -7.19 -5.89 11.56
C TYR A 32 -8.28 -5.52 12.57
N GLY A 33 -9.55 -5.84 12.32
CA GLY A 33 -10.66 -5.55 13.23
C GLY A 33 -10.93 -4.05 13.44
N VAL A 34 -10.47 -3.19 12.53
CA VAL A 34 -10.57 -1.73 12.62
C VAL A 34 -11.72 -1.20 11.78
N LYS A 35 -12.19 0.02 12.07
CA LYS A 35 -13.20 0.68 11.22
C LYS A 35 -12.57 1.60 10.18
N VAL A 36 -12.88 1.37 8.90
CA VAL A 36 -12.36 2.17 7.78
C VAL A 36 -13.37 3.23 7.34
N LEU A 37 -12.95 4.49 7.31
CA LEU A 37 -13.76 5.61 6.79
C LEU A 37 -13.66 5.70 5.28
N GLU A 38 -12.44 5.87 4.76
CA GLU A 38 -12.20 6.14 3.34
C GLU A 38 -10.99 5.36 2.83
N VAL A 39 -11.07 4.95 1.56
CA VAL A 39 -9.96 4.32 0.82
C VAL A 39 -9.65 5.12 -0.45
N ASN A 40 -8.41 5.57 -0.58
CA ASN A 40 -7.88 6.23 -1.77
C ASN A 40 -6.81 5.34 -2.40
N THR A 41 -6.93 5.07 -3.69
CA THR A 41 -6.03 4.15 -4.39
C THR A 41 -5.28 4.86 -5.50
N ALA A 42 -3.99 4.57 -5.65
CA ALA A 42 -3.17 5.04 -6.76
C ALA A 42 -2.45 3.85 -7.40
N ARG A 43 -2.54 3.73 -8.74
CA ARG A 43 -1.73 2.76 -9.49
C ARG A 43 -0.35 3.36 -9.75
N TYR A 44 0.70 2.65 -9.37
CA TYR A 44 2.08 3.07 -9.58
C TYR A 44 2.73 2.21 -10.64
N HIS A 45 3.29 2.86 -11.66
CA HIS A 45 4.11 2.14 -12.61
C HIS A 45 5.51 1.93 -12.06
N GLY A 46 5.98 0.67 -12.02
CA GLY A 46 7.31 0.37 -11.49
C GLY A 46 8.40 1.15 -12.20
N LYS A 47 9.50 1.50 -11.55
CA LYS A 47 10.53 2.34 -12.19
C LYS A 47 11.29 1.55 -13.26
N ARG A 48 11.61 2.18 -14.39
CA ARG A 48 12.58 1.62 -15.35
C ARG A 48 13.94 1.60 -14.65
N LYS A 49 14.64 0.46 -14.73
CA LYS A 49 15.95 0.26 -14.13
C LYS A 49 16.87 -0.29 -15.21
N SER A 50 18.07 0.27 -15.30
CA SER A 50 19.15 -0.25 -16.12
C SER A 50 20.33 -0.57 -15.23
N ARG A 51 21.03 -1.67 -15.53
CA ARG A 51 22.24 -2.10 -14.83
C ARG A 51 23.27 -2.53 -15.85
N PHE A 52 24.50 -2.02 -15.71
CA PHE A 52 25.64 -2.51 -16.47
C PHE A 52 26.15 -3.81 -15.84
N THR A 53 26.34 -4.83 -16.68
CA THR A 53 26.93 -6.12 -16.31
C THR A 53 28.09 -6.44 -17.25
N LYS A 54 28.90 -7.46 -16.92
CA LYS A 54 30.03 -7.87 -17.78
C LYS A 54 29.61 -8.23 -19.21
N ALA A 55 28.36 -8.66 -19.42
CA ALA A 55 27.80 -9.01 -20.74
C ALA A 55 27.13 -7.82 -21.46
N GLY A 56 27.11 -6.62 -20.86
CA GLY A 56 26.50 -5.41 -21.43
C GLY A 56 25.41 -4.78 -20.55
N LEU A 57 24.61 -3.91 -21.17
CA LEU A 57 23.53 -3.17 -20.51
C LEU A 57 22.26 -4.02 -20.41
N LEU A 58 21.90 -4.41 -19.18
CA LEU A 58 20.61 -5.02 -18.90
C LEU A 58 19.59 -3.92 -18.57
N SER A 59 18.51 -3.87 -19.34
CA SER A 59 17.39 -2.96 -19.09
C SER A 59 16.16 -3.75 -18.67
N GLY A 60 15.42 -3.22 -17.69
CA GLY A 60 14.22 -3.83 -17.16
C GLY A 60 13.34 -2.82 -16.43
N ARG A 61 12.25 -3.31 -15.86
CA ARG A 61 11.33 -2.49 -15.08
C ARG A 61 10.99 -3.21 -13.77
N ALA A 62 10.86 -2.45 -12.69
CA ALA A 62 10.30 -2.99 -11.46
C ALA A 62 8.80 -3.31 -11.64
N ASN A 63 8.27 -4.16 -10.78
CA ASN A 63 6.87 -4.57 -10.85
C ASN A 63 5.91 -3.38 -10.63
N HIS A 64 4.78 -3.44 -11.32
CA HIS A 64 3.65 -2.55 -11.10
C HIS A 64 2.93 -2.93 -9.80
N TYR A 65 2.44 -1.94 -9.08
CA TYR A 65 1.64 -2.18 -7.87
C TYR A 65 0.60 -1.09 -7.70
N LYS A 66 -0.43 -1.37 -6.91
CA LYS A 66 -1.39 -0.37 -6.47
C LYS A 66 -1.11 -0.04 -5.01
N LYS A 67 -1.09 1.25 -4.69
CA LYS A 67 -1.00 1.73 -3.32
C LYS A 67 -2.40 2.13 -2.86
N ALA A 68 -2.82 1.60 -1.72
CA ALA A 68 -4.04 1.99 -1.05
C ALA A 68 -3.69 2.82 0.18
N PHE A 69 -4.26 4.01 0.27
CA PHE A 69 -4.26 4.85 1.45
C PHE A 69 -5.60 4.66 2.14
N VAL A 70 -5.56 4.13 3.36
CA VAL A 70 -6.74 3.79 4.15
C VAL A 70 -6.78 4.74 5.33
N THR A 71 -7.90 5.44 5.48
CA THR A 71 -8.14 6.35 6.60
C THR A 71 -9.04 5.64 7.61
N LEU A 72 -8.58 5.51 8.85
CA LEU A 72 -9.31 4.84 9.93
C LEU A 72 -10.24 5.80 10.66
N ALA A 73 -11.27 5.25 11.30
CA ALA A 73 -12.16 6.00 12.17
C ALA A 73 -11.55 6.12 13.58
N GLY A 74 -11.62 7.32 14.16
CA GLY A 74 -11.29 7.53 15.58
C GLY A 74 -9.81 7.30 15.91
N GLU A 75 -9.56 6.67 17.06
CA GLU A 75 -8.22 6.40 17.62
C GLU A 75 -7.69 5.00 17.28
N ASP A 76 -8.38 4.26 16.40
CA ASP A 76 -7.95 2.94 15.96
C ASP A 76 -6.54 3.01 15.37
N LYS A 77 -5.64 2.15 15.86
CA LYS A 77 -4.27 2.01 15.37
C LYS A 77 -4.07 0.61 14.84
N ILE A 78 -3.59 0.53 13.61
CA ILE A 78 -3.14 -0.74 13.03
C ILE A 78 -1.74 -1.02 13.56
N ASP A 79 -1.60 -2.13 14.28
CA ASP A 79 -0.30 -2.73 14.56
C ASP A 79 0.13 -3.59 13.37
N PHE A 80 1.28 -3.27 12.79
CA PHE A 80 1.82 -3.99 11.63
C PHE A 80 2.66 -5.21 12.02
N TYR A 81 3.05 -5.34 13.29
CA TYR A 81 3.94 -6.40 13.76
C TYR A 81 3.22 -7.56 14.43
N SER A 82 1.90 -7.45 14.62
CA SER A 82 1.06 -8.49 15.23
C SER A 82 0.92 -9.76 14.39
N ASN A 83 1.30 -9.72 13.11
CA ASN A 83 1.18 -10.82 12.14
C ASN A 83 2.54 -11.37 11.62
N ILE A 84 3.66 -11.08 12.31
CA ILE A 84 5.00 -11.65 12.04
C ILE A 84 5.43 -12.53 13.19
#